data_AF-A0ABD0QFG9-F1
#
_entry.id   AF-A0ABD0QFG9-F1
#
_cell.length_a   1.000
_cell.length_b   1.000
_cell.length_c   1.000
_cell.angle_alpha   90.00
_cell.angle_beta   90.00
_cell.angle_gamma   90.00
#
_symmetry.space_group_name_H-M   'P 1'
#
loop_
_entity.id
_entity.type
_entity.pdbx_description
1 polymer ?
#
loop_
_entity_poly.entity_id
_entity_poly.type
_entity_poly.pdbx_seq_one_letter_code
_entity_poly.pdbx_strand_id
1 'polypeptide(L)'
;DCEYRTNRADALRIHRETRHRDVRSFICEKCGKAFKTRFLLKTHQKKHSEERPYVCSICQRAFRWPAGLRHHYLSHTNQLPFYCLHCPYRAKQKFQVVKHLQRHHPDLPVQDGVGKDQEASSMGTQKSWMREEEDRQEDGPTALEHMQTAGDT
;
A
#
# COMPACT_ATOMS: atom_id res chain seq x y z
N ASP A 1 22.83 6.82 13.26
CA ASP A 1 21.69 6.25 14.00
C ASP A 1 20.37 6.88 13.64
N CYS A 2 19.31 6.08 13.68
CA CYS A 2 17.93 6.52 13.47
C CYS A 2 17.16 6.29 14.78
N GLU A 3 16.33 7.25 15.18
CA GLU A 3 15.57 7.22 16.45
C GLU A 3 14.36 6.26 16.44
N TYR A 4 14.36 5.25 15.57
CA TYR A 4 13.26 4.30 15.49
C TYR A 4 13.21 3.43 16.74
N ARG A 5 12.08 3.52 17.45
CA ARG A 5 11.81 2.74 18.66
C ARG A 5 10.61 1.84 18.43
N THR A 6 10.74 0.59 18.86
CA THR A 6 9.67 -0.39 18.89
C THR A 6 9.95 -1.34 20.05
N ASN A 7 8.89 -1.83 20.68
CA ASN A 7 8.97 -2.85 21.73
C ASN A 7 9.07 -4.27 21.16
N ARG A 8 8.96 -4.45 19.84
CA ARG A 8 9.06 -5.77 19.20
C ARG A 8 10.43 -5.97 18.54
N ALA A 9 11.13 -7.04 18.92
CA ALA A 9 12.45 -7.36 18.40
C ALA A 9 12.45 -7.64 16.88
N ASP A 10 11.39 -8.28 16.36
CA ASP A 10 11.22 -8.55 14.93
C ASP A 10 11.10 -7.26 14.12
N ALA A 11 10.33 -6.28 14.62
CA ALA A 11 10.17 -4.99 13.98
C ALA A 11 11.47 -4.18 13.97
N LEU A 12 12.28 -4.24 15.03
CA LEU A 12 13.60 -3.59 15.07
C LEU A 12 14.59 -4.23 14.10
N ARG A 13 14.58 -5.57 14.00
CA ARG A 13 15.40 -6.31 13.03
C ARG A 13 15.02 -5.94 11.59
N ILE A 14 13.72 -5.99 11.26
CA ILE A 14 13.21 -5.58 9.95
C ILE A 14 13.56 -4.11 9.67
N HIS A 15 13.42 -3.21 10.64
CA HIS A 15 13.82 -1.81 10.48
C HIS A 15 15.29 -1.68 10.06
N ARG A 16 16.20 -2.36 10.76
CA ARG A 16 17.63 -2.33 10.44
C ARG A 16 17.94 -2.91 9.06
N GLU A 17 17.35 -4.07 8.74
CA GLU A 17 17.53 -4.74 7.45
C GLU A 17 16.97 -3.96 6.27
N THR A 18 15.93 -3.16 6.48
CA THR A 18 15.23 -2.47 5.39
C THR A 18 15.60 -0.99 5.24
N ARG A 19 16.00 -0.32 6.32
CA ARG A 19 16.28 1.12 6.33
C ARG A 19 17.76 1.43 6.35
N HIS A 20 18.58 0.57 6.95
CA HIS A 20 20.03 0.78 7.07
C HIS A 20 20.85 -0.16 6.18
N ARG A 21 20.27 -1.30 5.78
CA ARG A 21 20.83 -2.16 4.73
C ARG A 21 19.89 -2.09 3.52
N ASP A 22 20.43 -1.97 2.31
CA ASP A 22 19.60 -2.05 1.08
C ASP A 22 19.39 -3.51 0.64
N VAL A 23 19.25 -4.41 1.62
CA VAL A 23 19.08 -5.83 1.37
C VAL A 23 17.64 -6.06 0.94
N ARG A 24 17.45 -6.39 -0.34
CA ARG A 24 16.16 -6.72 -0.94
C ARG A 24 16.10 -8.22 -1.19
N SER A 25 15.78 -8.99 -0.14
CA SER A 25 15.83 -10.46 -0.20
C SER A 25 14.58 -11.12 -0.80
N PHE A 26 13.51 -10.37 -1.05
CA PHE A 26 12.24 -10.95 -1.49
C PHE A 26 11.98 -10.59 -2.95
N ILE A 27 12.20 -11.53 -3.86
CA ILE A 27 12.13 -11.30 -5.31
C ILE A 27 10.79 -11.77 -5.84
N CYS A 28 10.18 -10.97 -6.72
CA CYS A 28 9.01 -11.39 -7.48
C CYS A 28 9.44 -12.23 -8.67
N GLU A 29 9.09 -13.51 -8.69
CA GLU A 29 9.45 -14.43 -9.78
C GLU A 29 8.87 -14.02 -11.13
N LYS A 30 7.70 -13.36 -11.16
CA LYS A 30 7.05 -12.90 -12.39
C LYS A 30 7.76 -11.74 -13.08
N CYS A 31 8.47 -10.88 -12.36
CA CYS A 31 9.07 -9.67 -12.94
C CYS A 31 10.47 -9.32 -12.42
N GLY A 32 11.08 -10.17 -11.60
CA GLY A 32 12.41 -9.99 -11.03
C GLY A 32 12.55 -8.86 -10.00
N LYS A 33 11.47 -8.13 -9.67
CA LYS A 33 11.55 -7.01 -8.72
C LYS A 33 11.83 -7.49 -7.30
N ALA A 34 12.85 -6.91 -6.68
CA ALA A 34 13.24 -7.22 -5.32
C ALA A 34 12.61 -6.26 -4.30
N PHE A 35 12.17 -6.80 -3.17
CA PHE A 35 11.50 -6.11 -2.08
C PHE A 35 12.22 -6.37 -0.75
N LYS A 36 12.06 -5.41 0.15
CA LYS A 36 12.70 -5.41 1.47
C LYS A 36 11.98 -6.29 2.50
N THR A 37 10.70 -6.58 2.28
CA THR A 37 9.89 -7.43 3.18
C THR A 37 8.96 -8.33 2.38
N ARG A 38 8.60 -9.50 2.96
CA ARG A 38 7.58 -10.40 2.39
C ARG A 38 6.23 -9.70 2.17
N PHE A 39 5.83 -8.81 3.08
CA PHE A 39 4.59 -8.03 2.96
C PHE A 39 4.57 -7.16 1.69
N LEU A 40 5.68 -6.48 1.39
CA LEU A 40 5.80 -5.67 0.18
C LEU A 40 5.79 -6.55 -1.08
N LEU A 41 6.42 -7.72 -1.04
CA LEU A 41 6.33 -8.69 -2.13
C LEU A 41 4.90 -9.19 -2.34
N LYS A 42 4.18 -9.62 -1.29
CA LYS A 42 2.80 -10.12 -1.38
C LYS A 42 1.85 -9.05 -1.94
N THR A 43 1.96 -7.81 -1.44
CA THR A 43 1.17 -6.69 -1.97
C THR A 43 1.55 -6.34 -3.41
N HIS A 44 2.83 -6.48 -3.79
CA HIS A 44 3.26 -6.34 -5.16
C HIS A 44 2.69 -7.44 -6.07
N GLN A 45 2.69 -8.69 -5.63
CA GLN A 45 2.17 -9.83 -6.40
C GLN A 45 0.69 -9.66 -6.76
N LYS A 46 -0.11 -8.98 -5.91
CA LYS A 46 -1.48 -8.61 -6.26
C LYS A 46 -1.56 -7.79 -7.55
N LYS A 47 -0.51 -7.04 -7.92
CA LYS A 47 -0.46 -6.32 -9.21
C LYS A 47 -0.35 -7.24 -10.43
N HIS A 48 0.10 -8.47 -10.23
CA HIS A 48 0.11 -9.50 -11.28
C HIS A 48 -1.17 -10.34 -11.31
N SER A 49 -2.00 -10.29 -10.26
CA SER A 49 -3.33 -10.93 -10.28
C SER A 49 -4.29 -10.08 -11.09
N GLU A 50 -5.04 -10.67 -12.03
CA GLU A 50 -6.08 -9.97 -12.78
C GLU A 50 -7.34 -9.66 -11.95
N GLU A 51 -7.41 -10.15 -10.71
CA GLU A 51 -8.53 -9.95 -9.81
C GLU A 51 -8.76 -8.47 -9.49
N ARG A 52 -10.03 -8.10 -9.55
CA ARG A 52 -10.51 -6.75 -9.26
C ARG A 52 -11.71 -6.83 -8.32
N PRO A 53 -11.50 -7.16 -7.04
CA PRO A 53 -12.59 -7.43 -6.11
C PRO A 53 -13.41 -6.18 -5.76
N TYR A 54 -12.94 -4.98 -6.07
CA TYR A 54 -13.60 -3.74 -5.69
C TYR A 54 -14.42 -3.18 -6.85
N VAL A 55 -15.72 -3.45 -6.84
CA VAL A 55 -16.64 -3.06 -7.92
C VAL A 55 -17.38 -1.76 -7.57
N CYS A 56 -17.50 -0.86 -8.54
CA CYS A 56 -18.30 0.36 -8.42
C CYS A 56 -19.78 0.04 -8.56
N SER A 57 -20.59 0.42 -7.58
CA SER A 57 -22.05 0.21 -7.61
C SER A 57 -22.76 0.99 -8.72
N ILE A 58 -22.21 2.15 -9.15
CA ILE A 58 -22.84 3.04 -10.14
C ILE A 58 -22.64 2.53 -11.57
N CYS A 59 -21.41 2.13 -11.93
CA CYS A 59 -21.07 1.77 -13.31
C CYS A 59 -20.45 0.37 -13.46
N GLN A 60 -20.47 -0.43 -12.40
CA GLN A 60 -19.95 -1.81 -12.37
C GLN A 60 -18.47 -1.96 -12.74
N ARG A 61 -17.72 -0.85 -12.78
CA ARG A 61 -16.28 -0.88 -13.04
C ARG A 61 -15.54 -1.48 -11.86
N ALA A 62 -14.72 -2.49 -12.13
CA ALA A 62 -13.93 -3.19 -11.12
C ALA A 62 -12.51 -2.62 -10.96
N PHE A 63 -12.02 -2.59 -9.72
CA PHE A 63 -10.73 -2.10 -9.30
C PHE A 63 -9.98 -3.15 -8.46
N ARG A 64 -8.66 -3.12 -8.55
CA ARG A 64 -7.76 -4.01 -7.79
C ARG A 64 -7.55 -3.57 -6.34
N TRP A 65 -7.74 -2.29 -6.04
CA TRP A 65 -7.48 -1.72 -4.72
C TRP A 65 -8.66 -0.85 -4.24
N PRO A 66 -8.97 -0.83 -2.93
CA PRO A 66 -10.05 0.00 -2.36
C PRO A 66 -9.87 1.48 -2.68
N ALA A 67 -8.63 1.97 -2.60
CA ALA A 67 -8.30 3.35 -2.87
C ALA A 67 -8.58 3.73 -4.34
N GLY A 68 -8.42 2.78 -5.27
CA GLY A 68 -8.76 2.95 -6.68
C GLY A 68 -10.25 3.15 -6.88
N LEU A 69 -11.08 2.30 -6.25
CA LEU A 69 -12.53 2.45 -6.26
C LEU A 69 -12.97 3.78 -5.63
N ARG A 70 -12.43 4.13 -4.46
CA ARG A 70 -12.75 5.40 -3.78
C ARG A 70 -12.45 6.62 -4.65
N HIS A 71 -11.29 6.64 -5.30
CA HIS A 71 -10.94 7.72 -6.21
C HIS A 71 -11.85 7.75 -7.45
N HIS A 72 -12.15 6.59 -8.02
CA HIS A 72 -13.08 6.49 -9.14
C HIS A 72 -14.46 7.03 -8.79
N TYR A 73 -14.96 6.76 -7.59
CA TYR A 73 -16.28 7.23 -7.16
C TYR A 73 -16.43 8.75 -7.22
N LEU A 74 -15.34 9.50 -7.01
CA LEU A 74 -15.31 10.97 -7.17
C LEU A 74 -15.59 11.43 -8.61
N SER A 75 -15.54 10.55 -9.62
CA SER A 75 -16.00 10.88 -10.97
C SER A 75 -17.51 10.93 -11.11
N HIS A 76 -18.24 10.21 -10.26
CA HIS A 76 -19.71 10.21 -10.27
C HIS A 76 -20.28 11.35 -9.43
N THR A 77 -19.66 11.64 -8.28
CA THR A 77 -20.15 12.69 -7.36
C THR A 77 -19.63 14.08 -7.67
N ASN A 78 -18.69 14.22 -8.62
CA ASN A 78 -17.97 15.46 -8.93
C ASN A 78 -17.32 16.14 -7.71
N GLN A 79 -17.07 15.39 -6.63
CA GLN A 79 -16.41 15.91 -5.44
C GLN A 79 -14.93 16.16 -5.70
N LEU A 80 -14.46 17.32 -5.22
CA LEU A 80 -13.05 17.76 -5.29
C LEU A 80 -12.52 17.99 -3.86
N PRO A 81 -12.25 16.91 -3.10
CA PRO A 81 -11.98 16.98 -1.67
C PRO A 81 -10.61 17.58 -1.32
N PHE A 82 -9.73 17.79 -2.30
CA PHE A 82 -8.43 18.42 -2.09
C PHE A 82 -8.45 19.83 -2.69
N TYR A 83 -7.85 20.78 -2.00
CA TYR A 83 -7.83 22.17 -2.43
C TYR A 83 -6.51 22.86 -2.11
N CYS A 84 -6.19 23.89 -2.90
CA CYS A 84 -5.09 24.80 -2.64
C CYS A 84 -5.48 25.77 -1.52
N LEU A 85 -4.59 26.00 -0.55
CA LEU A 85 -4.85 27.00 0.51
C LEU A 85 -4.63 28.45 0.04
N HIS A 86 -4.03 28.65 -1.13
CA HIS A 86 -3.61 29.97 -1.63
C HIS A 86 -4.45 30.45 -2.81
N CYS A 87 -5.33 29.63 -3.36
CA CYS A 87 -6.24 30.01 -4.44
C CYS A 87 -7.47 29.09 -4.51
N PRO A 88 -8.50 29.40 -5.32
CA PRO A 88 -9.72 28.59 -5.45
C PRO A 88 -9.54 27.21 -6.11
N TYR A 89 -8.31 26.79 -6.45
CA TYR A 89 -8.07 25.52 -7.16
C TYR A 89 -8.45 24.31 -6.29
N ARG A 90 -9.23 23.39 -6.89
CA ARG A 90 -9.67 22.14 -6.26
C ARG A 90 -9.40 20.94 -7.15
N ALA A 91 -9.19 19.78 -6.55
CA ALA A 91 -8.88 18.55 -7.27
C ALA A 91 -9.42 17.28 -6.58
N LYS A 92 -9.53 16.20 -7.38
CA LYS A 92 -9.93 14.87 -6.92
C LYS A 92 -8.85 14.13 -6.12
N GLN A 93 -7.58 14.50 -6.29
CA GLN A 93 -6.44 13.84 -5.63
C GLN A 93 -5.41 14.87 -5.13
N LYS A 94 -4.74 14.54 -4.02
CA LYS A 94 -3.67 15.37 -3.42
C LYS A 94 -2.55 15.72 -4.41
N PHE A 95 -2.09 14.76 -5.22
CA PHE A 95 -0.95 15.01 -6.12
C PHE A 95 -1.25 16.09 -7.17
N GLN A 96 -2.52 16.29 -7.52
CA GLN A 96 -2.93 17.32 -8.48
C GLN A 96 -2.79 18.71 -7.87
N VAL A 97 -3.16 18.89 -6.59
CA VAL A 97 -2.89 20.13 -5.85
C VAL A 97 -1.38 20.35 -5.70
N VAL A 98 -0.62 19.29 -5.41
CA VAL A 98 0.85 19.38 -5.34
C VAL A 98 1.45 19.87 -6.66
N LYS A 99 1.04 19.31 -7.80
CA LYS A 99 1.50 19.75 -9.13
C LYS A 99 1.07 21.19 -9.43
N HIS A 100 -0.15 21.56 -9.02
CA HIS A 100 -0.64 22.92 -9.14
C HIS A 100 0.23 23.89 -8.31
N LEU A 101 0.53 23.58 -7.05
CA LEU A 101 1.40 24.39 -6.19
C LEU A 101 2.79 24.56 -6.82
N GLN A 102 3.41 23.48 -7.31
CA GLN A 102 4.72 23.55 -7.97
C GLN A 102 4.75 24.47 -9.20
N ARG A 103 3.63 24.59 -9.93
CA ARG A 103 3.54 25.38 -11.17
C ARG A 103 3.09 26.82 -10.93
N HIS A 104 2.19 27.05 -9.99
CA HIS A 104 1.52 28.34 -9.77
C HIS A 104 1.91 29.03 -8.46
N HIS A 105 2.53 28.29 -7.53
CA HIS A 105 3.00 28.78 -6.24
C HIS A 105 4.41 28.20 -5.93
N PRO A 106 5.40 28.39 -6.82
CA PRO A 106 6.71 27.72 -6.72
C PRO A 106 7.50 28.12 -5.47
N ASP A 107 7.22 29.31 -4.91
CA ASP A 107 7.91 29.84 -3.74
C ASP A 107 7.33 29.31 -2.41
N LEU A 108 6.23 28.55 -2.45
CA LEU A 108 5.54 28.06 -1.25
C LEU A 108 5.84 26.58 -0.96
N PRO A 109 5.96 26.19 0.32
CA PRO A 109 6.16 24.81 0.70
C PRO A 109 4.96 23.93 0.31
N VAL A 110 5.22 22.94 -0.55
CA VAL A 110 4.23 22.04 -1.15
C VAL A 110 3.38 21.28 -0.13
N GLN A 111 3.95 20.94 1.03
CA GLN A 111 3.27 20.12 2.03
C GLN A 111 2.23 20.92 2.82
N ASP A 112 2.45 22.22 3.01
CA ASP A 112 1.62 23.09 3.83
C ASP A 112 0.52 23.78 3.01
N GLY A 113 0.65 23.84 1.69
CA GLY A 113 -0.33 24.48 0.80
C GLY A 113 -1.54 23.62 0.40
N VAL A 114 -1.69 22.40 0.94
CA VAL A 114 -2.76 21.47 0.54
C VAL A 114 -3.80 21.26 1.65
N GLY A 115 -5.01 21.75 1.42
CA GLY A 115 -6.18 21.46 2.22
C GLY A 115 -6.90 20.17 1.80
N LYS A 116 -7.63 19.56 2.73
CA LYS A 116 -8.50 18.41 2.48
C LYS A 116 -9.80 18.54 3.26
N ASP A 117 -10.92 18.47 2.57
CA ASP A 117 -12.25 18.42 3.20
C ASP A 117 -12.38 17.10 3.97
N GLN A 118 -12.64 17.19 5.28
CA GLN A 118 -12.90 16.02 6.13
C GLN A 118 -14.37 15.60 6.01
N GLU A 119 -14.88 15.33 4.80
CA GLU A 119 -16.21 14.74 4.69
C GLU A 119 -16.42 14.00 3.37
N ALA A 120 -16.19 12.68 3.44
CA ALA A 120 -16.80 11.68 2.57
C ALA A 120 -17.02 10.37 3.34
N SER A 121 -17.21 10.45 4.66
CA SER A 121 -17.58 9.30 5.51
C SER A 121 -19.06 8.94 5.39
N SER A 122 -19.88 9.78 4.77
CA SER A 122 -21.27 9.46 4.43
C SER A 122 -21.34 8.78 3.04
N MET A 123 -20.57 7.71 2.85
CA MET A 123 -20.86 6.72 1.82
C MET A 123 -21.55 5.55 2.53
N GLY A 124 -22.85 5.73 2.77
CA GLY A 124 -23.70 4.75 3.42
C GLY A 124 -23.51 3.35 2.84
N THR A 125 -23.43 2.36 3.73
CA THR A 125 -23.66 0.95 3.45
C THR A 125 -22.85 0.34 2.29
N GLN A 126 -21.54 0.33 2.40
CA GLN A 126 -20.73 -0.69 1.72
C GLN A 126 -20.12 -1.64 2.75
N LYS A 127 -20.95 -2.20 3.64
CA LYS A 127 -20.60 -3.31 4.55
C LYS A 127 -20.40 -4.61 3.75
N SER A 128 -19.39 -4.62 2.89
CA SER A 128 -18.81 -5.83 2.33
C SER A 128 -17.31 -5.58 2.12
N TRP A 129 -16.66 -5.13 3.19
CA TRP A 129 -15.19 -5.09 3.28
C TRP A 129 -14.64 -6.27 4.09
N MET A 130 -15.49 -7.27 4.39
CA MET A 130 -15.14 -8.51 5.05
C MET A 130 -15.90 -9.67 4.38
N ARG A 131 -15.21 -10.39 3.51
CA ARG A 131 -15.20 -11.85 3.57
C ARG A 131 -13.74 -12.24 3.53
N GLU A 132 -13.33 -12.95 4.56
CA GLU A 132 -11.99 -13.45 4.78
C GLU A 132 -11.56 -14.34 3.62
N GLU A 133 -10.37 -14.07 3.06
CA GLU A 133 -9.59 -15.13 2.44
C GLU A 133 -8.60 -15.61 3.49
N GLU A 134 -9.06 -16.52 4.35
CA GLU A 134 -8.20 -17.51 4.98
C GLU A 134 -7.82 -18.55 3.90
N ASP A 135 -6.97 -18.14 2.96
CA ASP A 135 -6.18 -19.10 2.21
C ASP A 135 -5.05 -19.60 3.10
N ARG A 136 -5.35 -20.76 3.69
CA ARG A 136 -4.45 -21.80 4.15
C ARG A 136 -3.32 -22.04 3.14
N GLN A 137 -2.09 -21.81 3.58
CA GLN A 137 -0.89 -22.55 3.20
C GLN A 137 0.02 -22.47 4.43
N GLU A 138 0.02 -23.47 5.32
CA GLU A 138 0.79 -24.72 5.18
C GLU A 138 2.24 -24.41 4.79
N ASP A 139 3.00 -23.83 5.71
CA ASP A 139 4.46 -23.89 5.69
C ASP A 139 4.90 -24.92 6.75
N GLY A 140 4.75 -26.20 6.42
CA GLY A 140 5.59 -27.30 6.91
C GLY A 140 6.18 -28.00 5.67
N PRO A 141 7.44 -28.47 5.68
CA PRO A 141 8.17 -28.97 6.84
C PRO A 141 9.45 -28.19 7.18
N THR A 142 9.79 -28.23 8.46
CA THR A 142 11.11 -28.00 9.02
C THR A 142 12.08 -29.03 8.45
N ALA A 143 12.89 -28.65 7.47
CA ALA A 143 14.05 -29.44 7.06
C ALA A 143 15.26 -28.98 7.88
N LEU A 144 15.45 -29.57 9.04
CA LEU A 144 16.74 -29.61 9.75
C LEU A 144 16.66 -30.70 10.82
N GLU A 145 17.76 -31.45 10.96
CA GLU A 145 17.98 -32.63 11.82
C GLU A 145 17.71 -33.97 11.10
N HIS A 146 18.62 -34.93 10.93
CA HIS A 146 20.00 -35.17 11.37
C HIS A 146 20.65 -36.15 10.37
N MET A 147 21.90 -35.92 9.96
CA MET A 147 22.78 -36.96 9.38
C MET A 147 24.09 -36.97 10.17
N GLN A 148 24.69 -38.16 10.29
CA GLN A 148 25.91 -38.58 11.03
C GLN A 148 25.55 -39.15 12.42
N THR A 149 25.83 -40.42 12.73
CA THR A 149 27.10 -41.19 12.67
C THR A 149 26.86 -42.63 12.16
N ALA A 150 27.61 -43.20 11.20
CA ALA A 150 28.94 -43.84 11.32
C ALA A 150 29.03 -45.04 12.31
N GLY A 151 29.33 -46.23 11.76
CA GLY A 151 30.36 -47.15 12.27
C GLY A 151 29.95 -48.36 13.13
N ASP A 152 30.31 -49.56 12.64
CA ASP A 152 30.70 -50.81 13.35
C ASP A 152 29.74 -51.37 14.43
N THR A 153 29.27 -52.62 14.39
CA THR A 153 29.97 -53.92 14.27
C THR A 153 29.05 -55.04 13.83
#